data_AF-A0A812MFS6-F1
#
_entry.id   AF-A0A812MFS6-F1
#
_cell.length_a   1.000
_cell.length_b   1.000
_cell.length_c   1.000
_cell.angle_alpha   90.00
_cell.angle_beta   90.00
_cell.angle_gamma   90.00
#
_symmetry.space_group_name_H-M   'P 1'
#
loop_
_entity.id
_entity.type
_entity.pdbx_description
1 polymer ?
#
loop_
_entity_poly.entity_id
_entity_poly.type
_entity_poly.pdbx_seq_one_letter_code
_entity_poly.pdbx_strand_id
1 'polypeptide(L)'
;KLLLEPGYFSTPEDPGSVYRCFSNTIRCPGGEPGTCAFGRDTESVSCSACLPGLHARDGVCVECVGGDYALVITFGILAVCCIAVLYLVLMGEGQKSRQP
;
A
#
# COMPACT_ATOMS: atom_id res chain seq x y z
N LYS A 1 -28.92 18.66 5.73
CA LYS A 1 -27.58 18.04 5.75
C LYS A 1 -27.64 16.79 4.89
N LEU A 2 -26.68 16.59 3.99
CA LEU A 2 -26.54 15.34 3.25
C LEU A 2 -25.93 14.29 4.17
N LEU A 3 -26.53 13.11 4.25
CA LEU A 3 -26.01 11.97 5.00
C LEU A 3 -25.89 10.80 4.03
N LEU A 4 -24.72 10.17 4.03
CA LEU A 4 -24.40 9.01 3.21
C LEU A 4 -24.81 7.73 3.92
N GLU A 5 -25.32 6.78 3.16
CA GLU A 5 -25.60 5.43 3.65
C GLU A 5 -24.30 4.62 3.83
N PRO A 6 -24.29 3.59 4.70
CA PRO A 6 -23.16 2.68 4.81
C PRO A 6 -22.75 2.08 3.45
N GLY A 7 -21.44 2.01 3.21
CA GLY A 7 -20.87 1.60 1.93
C GLY A 7 -20.66 2.73 0.93
N TYR A 8 -21.03 3.97 1.26
CA TYR A 8 -20.83 5.15 0.42
C TYR A 8 -19.96 6.21 1.10
N PHE A 9 -19.30 7.01 0.25
CA PHE A 9 -18.40 8.08 0.63
C PHE A 9 -18.56 9.26 -0.35
N SER A 10 -18.42 10.49 0.13
CA SER A 10 -18.21 11.69 -0.69
C SER A 10 -17.22 12.59 0.02
N THR A 11 -16.58 13.52 -0.68
CA THR A 11 -15.69 14.50 -0.05
C THR A 11 -16.48 15.68 0.52
N PRO A 12 -15.98 16.40 1.53
CA PRO A 12 -16.61 17.62 2.03
C PRO A 12 -16.70 18.73 0.99
N GLU A 13 -15.72 18.81 0.08
CA GLU A 13 -15.60 19.85 -0.95
C GLU A 13 -16.59 19.63 -2.10
N ASP A 14 -16.96 18.37 -2.37
CA ASP A 14 -17.92 17.99 -3.40
C ASP A 14 -18.89 16.89 -2.89
N PRO A 15 -19.87 17.27 -2.05
CA PRO A 15 -20.80 16.31 -1.45
C PRO A 15 -21.78 15.70 -2.47
N GLY A 16 -21.89 16.26 -3.68
CA GLY A 16 -22.75 15.72 -4.74
C GLY A 16 -22.15 14.49 -5.42
N SER A 17 -20.83 14.35 -5.38
CA SER A 17 -20.11 13.20 -5.94
C SER A 17 -20.04 12.05 -4.94
N VAL A 18 -20.95 11.09 -5.10
CA VAL A 18 -21.05 9.93 -4.23
C VAL A 18 -20.33 8.73 -4.85
N TYR A 19 -19.40 8.17 -4.09
CA TYR A 19 -18.62 7.00 -4.46
C TYR A 19 -19.01 5.79 -3.63
N ARG A 20 -19.02 4.61 -4.27
CA ARG A 20 -19.29 3.34 -3.61
C ARG A 20 -17.98 2.67 -3.21
N CYS A 21 -17.91 2.25 -1.96
CA CYS A 21 -16.71 1.61 -1.44
C CYS A 21 -16.62 0.15 -1.87
N PHE A 22 -15.46 -0.22 -2.41
CA PHE A 22 -15.25 -1.51 -3.06
C PHE A 22 -14.89 -2.60 -2.05
N SER A 23 -15.44 -3.81 -2.29
CA SER A 23 -15.22 -5.06 -1.56
C SER A 23 -15.74 -5.09 -0.13
N ASN A 24 -15.34 -4.13 0.72
CA ASN A 24 -15.71 -4.10 2.13
C ASN A 24 -16.42 -2.80 2.48
N THR A 25 -17.71 -2.90 2.82
CA THR A 25 -18.55 -1.75 3.17
C THR A 25 -18.15 -1.10 4.49
N ILE A 26 -17.45 -1.81 5.39
CA ILE A 26 -16.94 -1.28 6.67
C ILE A 26 -15.98 -0.11 6.42
N ARG A 27 -15.28 -0.08 5.28
CA ARG A 27 -14.38 1.01 4.88
C ARG A 27 -15.06 2.38 4.92
N CYS A 28 -16.36 2.40 4.63
CA CYS A 28 -17.18 3.59 4.53
C CYS A 28 -18.41 3.39 5.40
N PRO A 29 -18.36 3.80 6.66
CA PRO A 29 -19.48 3.63 7.59
C PRO A 29 -20.71 4.47 7.19
N GLY A 30 -20.58 5.37 6.21
CA GLY A 30 -21.57 6.39 5.88
C GLY A 30 -21.42 7.61 6.79
N GLY A 31 -22.47 8.42 6.87
CA GLY A 31 -22.49 9.63 7.70
C GLY A 31 -22.23 10.91 6.91
N GLU A 32 -21.55 11.88 7.54
CA GLU A 32 -21.23 13.15 6.87
C GLU A 32 -20.14 12.94 5.80
N PRO A 33 -20.14 13.73 4.71
CA PRO A 33 -19.03 13.75 3.75
C PRO A 33 -17.66 13.85 4.43
N GLY A 34 -16.67 13.14 3.90
CA GLY A 34 -15.33 13.04 4.49
C GLY A 34 -15.20 11.99 5.60
N THR A 35 -16.22 11.18 5.87
CA THR A 35 -16.16 10.14 6.90
C THR A 35 -15.66 8.81 6.34
N CYS A 36 -14.55 8.30 6.90
CA CYS A 36 -14.00 6.98 6.60
C CYS A 36 -13.78 6.14 7.86
N ALA A 37 -13.60 4.83 7.70
CA ALA A 37 -13.23 3.93 8.80
C ALA A 37 -11.85 4.26 9.39
N PHE A 38 -11.56 3.71 10.57
CA PHE A 38 -10.32 3.98 11.30
C PHE A 38 -9.05 3.80 10.44
N GLY A 39 -8.18 4.80 10.47
CA GLY A 39 -6.88 4.82 9.79
C GLY A 39 -6.94 4.95 8.27
N ARG A 40 -8.13 5.14 7.69
CA ARG A 40 -8.31 5.44 6.27
C ARG A 40 -8.01 6.90 5.98
N ASP A 41 -7.53 7.15 4.78
CA ASP A 41 -7.32 8.50 4.28
C ASP A 41 -8.63 9.07 3.71
N THR A 42 -9.11 10.17 4.29
CA THR A 42 -10.34 10.85 3.89
C THR A 42 -10.21 11.61 2.58
N GLU A 43 -8.99 11.89 2.13
CA GLU A 43 -8.73 12.51 0.82
C GLU A 43 -8.73 11.46 -0.30
N SER A 44 -8.66 10.18 0.05
CA SER A 44 -8.67 9.09 -0.92
C SER A 44 -10.09 8.80 -1.42
N VAL A 45 -10.23 8.65 -2.73
CA VAL A 45 -11.52 8.28 -3.34
C VAL A 45 -12.01 6.97 -2.74
N SER A 46 -13.24 6.98 -2.20
CA SER A 46 -13.89 5.82 -1.58
C SER A 46 -13.14 5.20 -0.38
N CYS A 47 -12.42 6.01 0.41
CA CYS A 47 -11.62 5.52 1.53
C CYS A 47 -10.70 4.35 1.10
N SER A 48 -10.09 4.50 -0.09
CA SER A 48 -9.33 3.45 -0.74
C SER A 48 -7.93 3.28 -0.15
N ALA A 49 -7.37 4.35 0.41
CA ALA A 49 -6.03 4.34 0.99
C ALA A 49 -6.06 4.25 2.53
N CYS A 50 -4.97 3.74 3.09
CA CYS A 50 -4.65 3.88 4.50
C CYS A 50 -3.67 5.04 4.69
N LEU A 51 -3.70 5.65 5.87
CA LEU A 51 -2.70 6.64 6.24
C LEU A 51 -1.28 6.01 6.26
N PRO A 52 -0.22 6.80 6.08
CA PRO A 52 1.15 6.31 6.08
C PRO A 52 1.48 5.49 7.34
N GLY A 53 2.15 4.35 7.16
CA GLY A 53 2.52 3.44 8.25
C GLY A 53 1.42 2.43 8.64
N LEU A 54 0.24 2.51 8.02
CA LEU A 54 -0.84 1.56 8.21
C LEU A 54 -1.08 0.71 6.94
N HIS A 55 -1.59 -0.51 7.11
CA HIS A 55 -2.06 -1.37 6.03
C HIS A 55 -3.50 -1.80 6.23
N ALA A 56 -4.17 -2.17 5.14
CA ALA A 56 -5.58 -2.53 5.18
C ALA A 56 -5.80 -3.92 5.79
N ARG A 57 -6.72 -4.00 6.76
CA ARG A 57 -7.18 -5.25 7.36
C ARG A 57 -8.67 -5.16 7.71
N ASP A 58 -9.48 -6.06 7.17
CA ASP A 58 -10.92 -6.17 7.47
C ASP A 58 -11.73 -4.87 7.33
N GLY A 59 -11.32 -3.99 6.41
CA GLY A 59 -12.02 -2.72 6.12
C GLY A 59 -11.44 -1.52 6.88
N VAL A 60 -10.71 -1.75 7.97
CA VAL A 60 -9.94 -0.71 8.68
C VAL A 60 -8.48 -0.72 8.25
N CYS A 61 -7.69 0.21 8.80
CA CYS A 61 -6.24 0.22 8.67
C CYS A 61 -5.58 0.00 10.02
N VAL A 62 -4.56 -0.86 10.05
CA VAL A 62 -3.81 -1.24 11.25
C VAL A 62 -2.31 -1.01 11.02
N GLU A 63 -1.54 -0.87 12.09
CA GLU A 63 -0.11 -0.61 11.98
C GLU A 63 0.64 -1.73 11.25
N CYS A 64 1.57 -1.34 10.38
CA CYS A 64 2.53 -2.27 9.81
C CYS A 64 3.51 -2.74 10.90
N VAL A 65 3.60 -4.05 11.10
CA VAL A 65 4.57 -4.68 12.01
C VAL A 65 5.78 -5.17 11.24
N GLY A 66 6.88 -5.48 11.95
CA GLY A 66 8.14 -5.88 11.32
C GLY A 66 8.03 -7.06 10.34
N GLY A 67 7.08 -7.97 10.56
CA GLY A 67 6.78 -9.07 9.65
C GLY A 67 6.30 -8.64 8.27
N ASP A 68 5.61 -7.50 8.16
CA ASP A 68 5.04 -7.01 6.90
C ASP A 68 6.14 -6.60 5.90
N TYR A 69 7.32 -6.22 6.41
CA TYR A 69 8.47 -5.85 5.60
C TYR A 69 9.39 -7.02 5.26
N ALA A 70 9.20 -8.19 5.90
CA ALA A 70 10.14 -9.30 5.82
C ALA A 70 10.38 -9.75 4.38
N LEU A 71 9.32 -9.95 3.59
CA LEU A 71 9.44 -10.40 2.20
C LEU A 71 10.24 -9.40 1.35
N VAL A 72 9.93 -8.11 1.45
CA VAL A 72 10.60 -7.06 0.67
C VAL A 72 12.08 -7.00 1.03
N ILE A 73 12.41 -7.06 2.32
CA ILE A 73 13.80 -7.06 2.80
C ILE A 73 14.53 -8.31 2.31
N THR A 74 13.92 -9.50 2.43
CA THR A 74 14.53 -10.75 1.99
C THR A 74 14.81 -10.77 0.49
N PHE A 75 13.84 -10.38 -0.34
CA PHE A 75 14.04 -10.30 -1.79
C PHE A 75 15.05 -9.22 -2.18
N GLY A 76 15.07 -8.09 -1.48
CA GLY A 76 16.08 -7.04 -1.68
C GLY A 76 17.50 -7.55 -1.41
N ILE A 77 17.71 -8.26 -0.29
CA ILE A 77 19.00 -8.87 0.04
C ILE A 77 19.39 -9.92 -1.01
N LEU A 78 18.45 -10.80 -1.38
CA LEU A 78 18.70 -11.84 -2.38
C LEU A 78 19.10 -11.24 -3.73
N ALA A 79 18.41 -10.19 -4.19
CA ALA A 79 18.74 -9.51 -5.43
C ALA A 79 20.16 -8.90 -5.39
N VAL A 80 20.53 -8.24 -4.29
CA VAL A 80 21.88 -7.69 -4.09
C VAL A 80 22.93 -8.80 -4.11
N CYS A 81 22.68 -9.92 -3.43
CA CYS A 81 23.59 -11.07 -3.43
C CYS A 81 23.76 -11.66 -4.84
N CYS A 82 22.66 -11.84 -5.59
CA CYS A 82 22.71 -12.33 -6.97
C CYS A 82 23.55 -11.41 -7.87
N ILE A 83 23.34 -10.09 -7.76
CA ILE A 83 24.13 -9.10 -8.51
C ILE A 83 25.61 -9.20 -8.14
N ALA A 84 25.93 -9.27 -6.84
CA ALA A 84 27.31 -9.40 -6.38
C ALA A 84 27.99 -10.67 -6.92
N VAL A 85 27.32 -11.82 -6.88
CA VAL A 85 27.84 -13.08 -7.43
C VAL A 85 28.07 -12.96 -8.94
N LEU A 86 27.12 -12.39 -9.68
CA LEU A 86 27.27 -12.16 -11.12
C LEU A 86 28.49 -11.26 -11.42
N TYR A 87 28.67 -10.18 -10.67
CA TYR A 87 29.84 -9.31 -10.81
C TYR A 87 31.16 -10.05 -10.57
N LEU A 88 31.23 -10.90 -9.53
CA LEU A 88 32.42 -11.69 -9.23
C LEU A 88 32.74 -12.69 -10.33
N VAL A 89 31.73 -13.36 -10.88
CA VAL A 89 31.90 -14.29 -12.01
C VAL A 89 32.41 -13.57 -13.24
N LEU A 90 31.80 -12.44 -13.61
CA LEU A 90 32.22 -11.64 -14.77
C LEU A 90 33.66 -11.13 -14.63
N MET A 91 34.05 -10.69 -13.44
CA MET A 91 35.43 -10.28 -13.16
C MET A 91 36.40 -11.46 -13.26
N GLY A 92 36.01 -12.64 -12.77
CA GLY A 92 36.80 -13.86 -12.88
C GLY A 92 37.04 -14.28 -14.32
N GLU A 93 36.00 -14.30 -15.15
CA GLU A 93 36.11 -14.58 -16.59
C GLU A 93 36.93 -13.52 -17.33
N GLY A 94 36.79 -12.24 -16.95
CA GLY A 94 37.59 -11.14 -17.50
C GLY A 94 39.10 -11.25 -17.19
N GLN A 95 39.47 -11.76 -16.01
CA GLN A 95 40.86 -12.03 -15.67
C GLN A 95 41.40 -13.25 -16.42
N LYS A 96 40.62 -14.33 -16.51
CA LYS A 96 40.99 -15.57 -17.21
C LYS A 96 41.19 -15.36 -18.71
N SER A 97 40.38 -14.49 -19.33
CA SER A 97 40.48 -14.13 -20.75
C SER A 97 41.69 -13.24 -21.09
N ARG A 98 42.35 -12.65 -20.08
CA ARG A 98 43.54 -11.78 -20.24
C ARG A 98 44.88 -12.49 -20.03
N GLN A 99 44.87 -13.78 -19.68
CA GLN A 99 46.08 -14.55 -19.47
C GLN A 99 46.55 -15.13 -20.83
N PRO A 100 47.75 -14.74 -21.33
CA PRO A 100 48.23 -15.07 -22.69
C PRO A 100 48.60 -16.55 -22.85
#